data_AF-J3QLH9-F1
#
_entry.id   AF-J3QLH9-F1
#
_cell.length_a   1.000
_cell.length_b   1.000
_cell.length_c   1.000
_cell.angle_alpha   90.00
_cell.angle_beta   90.00
_cell.angle_gamma   90.00
#
_symmetry.space_group_name_H-M   'P 1'
#
loop_
_entity.id
_entity.type
_entity.pdbx_description
1 polymer ?
#
loop_
_entity_poly.entity_id
_entity_poly.type
_entity_poly.pdbx_seq_one_letter_code
_entity_poly.pdbx_strand_id
1 'polypeptide(L)'
;MENLESRLKNAPYFRCEKGTDSIPLCRKCETCVLAWKIFSTKEWFCRINDISQRRFLVGILKQLNSLYLLHYFQNILQTTQGKDFIYNRSRINLSKKEGKVVKSSLNQMLDKTVEQKMKEILYWFANSTQWTKANYTLLLLQMCNPKLLLTAANVIRVLFLREENNISGKQGHRQRLEGPRRPEGKASEICKELQL
;
A
#
# COMPACT_ATOMS: atom_id res chain seq x y z
N MET A 1 -23.43 -26.04 5.64
CA MET A 1 -22.27 -25.20 5.23
C MET A 1 -22.63 -24.32 4.02
N GLU A 2 -23.90 -23.92 3.85
CA GLU A 2 -24.42 -23.30 2.61
C GLU A 2 -24.64 -21.78 2.70
N ASN A 3 -24.62 -21.21 3.91
CA ASN A 3 -24.94 -19.79 4.14
C ASN A 3 -23.82 -18.83 3.67
N LEU A 4 -22.57 -19.30 3.61
CA LEU A 4 -21.44 -18.46 3.16
C LEU A 4 -21.47 -18.21 1.64
N GLU A 5 -21.98 -19.17 0.86
CA GLU A 5 -22.12 -19.02 -0.59
C GLU A 5 -23.20 -18.02 -1.00
N SER A 6 -24.27 -17.89 -0.21
CA SER A 6 -25.35 -16.94 -0.47
C SER A 6 -24.92 -15.48 -0.38
N ARG A 7 -24.00 -15.12 0.53
CA ARG A 7 -23.49 -13.75 0.63
C ARG A 7 -22.57 -13.38 -0.55
N LEU A 8 -21.98 -14.37 -1.19
CA LEU A 8 -21.12 -14.22 -2.37
C LEU A 8 -21.89 -14.16 -3.70
N LYS A 9 -23.23 -14.30 -3.69
CA LYS A 9 -24.09 -14.07 -4.86
C LYS A 9 -24.35 -12.58 -5.14
N ASN A 10 -24.15 -11.73 -4.14
CA ASN A 10 -24.57 -10.31 -4.18
C ASN A 10 -23.50 -9.36 -4.75
N ALA A 11 -22.40 -9.87 -5.31
CA ALA A 11 -21.30 -9.04 -5.78
C ALA A 11 -20.76 -9.52 -7.14
N PRO A 12 -21.54 -9.34 -8.23
CA PRO A 12 -21.25 -9.89 -9.56
C PRO A 12 -19.92 -9.41 -10.15
N TYR A 13 -19.44 -8.23 -9.75
CA TYR A 13 -18.16 -7.67 -10.20
C TYR A 13 -16.92 -8.48 -9.76
N PHE A 14 -17.02 -9.30 -8.69
CA PHE A 14 -15.87 -10.05 -8.15
C PHE A 14 -15.81 -11.52 -8.62
N ARG A 15 -16.79 -12.02 -9.38
CA ARG A 15 -16.76 -13.39 -9.92
C ARG A 15 -16.38 -13.40 -11.39
N CYS A 16 -15.58 -14.40 -11.77
CA CYS A 16 -15.44 -14.81 -13.15
C CYS A 16 -16.66 -15.64 -13.51
N GLU A 17 -17.54 -15.10 -14.35
CA GLU A 17 -18.81 -15.75 -14.74
C GLU A 17 -18.61 -16.95 -15.68
N LYS A 18 -17.39 -17.15 -16.20
CA LYS A 18 -17.01 -18.34 -16.97
C LYS A 18 -16.54 -19.46 -16.05
N GLY A 19 -17.47 -20.31 -15.64
CA GLY A 19 -17.20 -21.59 -14.98
C GLY A 19 -17.11 -22.80 -15.92
N THR A 20 -17.30 -22.63 -17.24
CA THR A 20 -17.57 -23.76 -18.15
C THR A 20 -16.83 -23.75 -19.49
N ASP A 21 -15.76 -22.98 -19.67
CA ASP A 21 -14.91 -23.10 -20.86
C ASP A 21 -13.44 -23.27 -20.47
N SER A 22 -12.70 -24.00 -21.29
CA SER A 22 -11.31 -24.48 -21.20
C SER A 22 -10.20 -23.44 -20.85
N ILE A 23 -10.56 -22.20 -20.52
CA ILE A 23 -9.62 -21.13 -20.11
C ILE A 23 -10.09 -20.55 -18.76
N PRO A 24 -9.32 -20.73 -17.67
CA PRO A 24 -9.73 -20.35 -16.32
C PRO A 24 -9.74 -18.83 -16.04
N LEU A 25 -9.60 -17.98 -17.06
CA LEU A 25 -9.49 -16.53 -16.90
C LEU A 25 -10.35 -15.77 -17.93
N CYS A 26 -11.33 -15.01 -17.45
CA CYS A 26 -12.19 -14.12 -18.26
C CYS A 26 -11.41 -12.96 -18.93
N ARG A 27 -10.21 -12.64 -18.43
CA ARG A 27 -9.38 -11.45 -18.75
C ARG A 27 -10.06 -10.06 -18.64
N LYS A 28 -11.31 -9.99 -18.19
CA LYS A 28 -12.14 -8.77 -18.10
C LYS A 28 -12.47 -8.38 -16.66
N CYS A 29 -12.89 -9.35 -15.87
CA CYS A 29 -13.27 -9.24 -14.47
C CYS A 29 -12.05 -8.95 -13.57
N GLU A 30 -12.27 -8.17 -12.51
CA GLU A 30 -11.22 -7.65 -11.63
C GLU A 30 -10.33 -8.76 -11.05
N THR A 31 -10.95 -9.87 -10.65
CA THR A 31 -10.27 -11.06 -10.12
C THR A 31 -9.31 -11.71 -11.12
N CYS A 32 -9.70 -11.86 -12.39
CA CYS A 32 -8.82 -12.46 -13.40
C CYS A 32 -7.71 -11.50 -13.85
N VAL A 33 -8.00 -10.20 -13.91
CA VAL A 33 -6.97 -9.19 -14.17
C VAL A 33 -5.93 -9.21 -13.06
N LEU A 34 -6.37 -9.23 -11.80
CA LEU A 34 -5.50 -9.37 -10.63
C LEU A 34 -4.67 -10.66 -10.70
N ALA A 35 -5.30 -11.80 -10.96
CA ALA A 35 -4.60 -13.10 -11.05
C ALA A 35 -3.50 -13.07 -12.13
N TRP A 36 -3.81 -12.52 -13.31
CA TRP A 36 -2.83 -12.37 -14.39
C TRP A 36 -1.69 -11.42 -14.02
N LYS A 37 -1.99 -10.28 -13.38
CA LYS A 37 -0.98 -9.32 -12.91
C LYS A 37 -0.06 -9.93 -11.87
N ILE A 38 -0.59 -10.72 -10.93
CA ILE A 38 0.21 -11.43 -9.93
C ILE A 38 1.05 -12.55 -10.55
N PHE A 39 0.47 -13.34 -11.45
CA PHE A 39 1.21 -14.36 -12.17
C PHE A 39 2.42 -13.76 -12.90
N SER A 40 2.19 -12.70 -13.69
CA SER A 40 3.25 -11.96 -14.37
C SER A 40 4.28 -11.41 -13.40
N THR A 41 3.83 -10.80 -12.29
CA THR A 41 4.73 -10.28 -11.24
C THR A 41 5.65 -11.36 -10.68
N LYS A 42 5.09 -12.53 -10.36
CA LYS A 42 5.86 -13.66 -9.80
C LYS A 42 6.99 -14.12 -10.73
N GLU A 43 6.77 -14.09 -12.05
CA GLU A 43 7.77 -14.54 -13.02
C GLU A 43 9.04 -13.69 -13.02
N TRP A 44 8.91 -12.36 -12.85
CA TRP A 44 10.07 -11.46 -12.91
C TRP A 44 10.52 -10.95 -11.54
N PHE A 45 9.63 -10.78 -10.57
CA PHE A 45 9.94 -10.14 -9.29
C PHE A 45 11.01 -10.90 -8.51
N CYS A 46 10.95 -12.24 -8.48
CA CYS A 46 11.96 -13.04 -7.78
C CYS A 46 13.32 -13.11 -8.49
N ARG A 47 13.40 -12.70 -9.77
CA ARG A 47 14.61 -12.80 -10.61
C ARG A 47 15.42 -11.51 -10.66
N ILE A 48 14.84 -10.40 -10.22
CA ILE A 48 15.47 -9.08 -10.27
C ILE A 48 16.29 -8.80 -9.01
N ASN A 49 17.20 -7.83 -9.10
CA ASN A 49 18.07 -7.48 -7.99
C ASN A 49 17.29 -6.88 -6.80
N ASP A 50 17.87 -7.00 -5.60
CA ASP A 50 17.24 -6.53 -4.35
C ASP A 50 16.89 -5.03 -4.38
N ILE A 51 17.68 -4.21 -5.09
CA ILE A 51 17.46 -2.76 -5.21
C ILE A 51 16.18 -2.48 -6.00
N SER A 52 16.01 -3.15 -7.14
CA SER A 52 14.83 -3.06 -7.99
C SER A 52 13.59 -3.62 -7.28
N GLN A 53 13.71 -4.74 -6.56
CA GLN A 53 12.61 -5.28 -5.75
C GLN A 53 12.15 -4.27 -4.70
N ARG A 54 13.11 -3.67 -3.97
CA ARG A 54 12.83 -2.64 -2.96
C ARG A 54 12.15 -1.43 -3.59
N ARG A 55 12.67 -0.92 -4.71
CA ARG A 55 12.11 0.23 -5.43
C ARG A 55 10.67 -0.04 -5.86
N PHE A 56 10.39 -1.22 -6.39
CA PHE A 56 9.05 -1.64 -6.78
C PHE A 56 8.09 -1.68 -5.60
N LEU A 57 8.49 -2.37 -4.53
CA LEU A 57 7.71 -2.55 -3.33
C LEU A 57 7.34 -1.20 -2.72
N VAL A 58 8.32 -0.30 -2.56
CA VAL A 58 8.08 1.06 -2.07
C VAL A 58 7.11 1.81 -2.98
N GLY A 59 7.22 1.65 -4.31
CA GLY A 59 6.30 2.23 -5.28
C GLY A 59 4.85 1.78 -5.07
N ILE A 60 4.63 0.48 -4.89
CA ILE A 60 3.30 -0.09 -4.61
C ILE A 60 2.73 0.45 -3.29
N LEU A 61 3.52 0.41 -2.22
CA LEU A 61 3.05 0.85 -0.89
C LEU A 61 2.70 2.34 -0.86
N LYS A 62 3.41 3.19 -1.61
CA LYS A 62 3.10 4.62 -1.74
C LYS A 62 1.74 4.90 -2.40
N GLN A 63 1.17 3.96 -3.15
CA GLN A 63 -0.11 4.12 -3.83
C GLN A 63 -1.31 3.62 -2.99
N LEU A 64 -1.04 3.19 -1.75
CA LEU A 64 -2.06 2.86 -0.75
C LEU A 64 -2.58 4.16 -0.11
N ASN A 65 -3.54 4.79 -0.78
CA ASN A 65 -4.07 6.11 -0.42
C ASN A 65 -5.22 6.04 0.60
N SER A 66 -5.33 4.95 1.36
CA SER A 66 -6.43 4.73 2.32
C SER A 66 -5.85 4.42 3.69
N LEU A 67 -6.22 5.22 4.70
CA LEU A 67 -5.80 5.00 6.08
C LEU A 67 -6.21 3.61 6.58
N TYR A 68 -7.37 3.12 6.11
CA TYR A 68 -7.81 1.75 6.37
C TYR A 68 -6.82 0.70 5.85
N LEU A 69 -6.34 0.85 4.61
CA LEU A 69 -5.35 -0.09 4.04
C LEU A 69 -4.00 0.01 4.74
N LEU A 70 -3.56 1.22 5.08
CA LEU A 70 -2.31 1.41 5.81
C LEU A 70 -2.36 0.73 7.18
N HIS A 71 -3.45 0.92 7.93
CA HIS A 71 -3.68 0.24 9.21
C HIS A 71 -3.75 -1.29 9.05
N TYR A 72 -4.48 -1.77 8.04
CA TYR A 72 -4.58 -3.19 7.73
C TYR A 72 -3.20 -3.84 7.51
N PHE A 73 -2.35 -3.23 6.67
CA PHE A 73 -1.01 -3.76 6.42
C PHE A 73 -0.05 -3.56 7.59
N GLN A 74 -0.23 -2.52 8.40
CA GLN A 74 0.54 -2.33 9.62
C GLN A 74 0.31 -3.50 10.58
N ASN A 75 -0.94 -3.91 10.80
CA ASN A 75 -1.29 -5.04 11.66
C ASN A 75 -0.71 -6.35 11.15
N ILE A 76 -0.81 -6.60 9.84
CA ILE A 76 -0.23 -7.82 9.24
C ILE A 76 1.30 -7.82 9.40
N LEU A 77 1.96 -6.72 9.07
CA LEU A 77 3.42 -6.63 9.08
C LEU A 77 4.02 -6.58 10.48
N GLN A 78 3.25 -6.18 11.50
CA GLN A 78 3.68 -6.23 12.90
C GLN A 78 4.08 -7.64 13.33
N THR A 79 3.39 -8.67 12.82
CA THR A 79 3.75 -10.08 13.10
C THR A 79 5.16 -10.44 12.60
N THR A 80 5.62 -9.78 11.52
CA THR A 80 6.96 -9.96 10.96
C THR A 80 8.06 -9.25 11.76
N GLN A 81 7.70 -8.54 12.84
CA GLN A 81 8.63 -7.86 13.76
C GLN A 81 8.83 -8.62 15.07
N GLY A 82 8.25 -9.83 15.20
CA GLY A 82 8.44 -10.68 16.37
C GLY A 82 9.88 -11.16 16.53
N LYS A 83 10.22 -11.61 17.75
CA LYS A 83 11.56 -12.10 18.12
C LYS A 83 12.07 -13.20 17.19
N ASP A 84 11.19 -14.13 16.77
CA ASP A 84 11.54 -15.24 15.87
C ASP A 84 11.92 -14.75 14.47
N PHE A 85 11.25 -13.70 13.98
CA PHE A 85 11.60 -13.06 12.71
C PHE A 85 12.94 -12.32 12.78
N ILE A 86 13.23 -11.68 13.92
CA ILE A 86 14.51 -11.03 14.18
C ILE A 86 15.63 -12.08 14.19
N TYR A 87 15.41 -13.21 14.86
CA TYR A 87 16.35 -14.33 14.90
C TYR A 87 16.60 -14.95 13.52
N ASN A 88 15.54 -15.19 12.73
CA ASN A 88 15.68 -15.71 11.38
C ASN A 88 16.46 -14.74 10.47
N ARG A 89 16.21 -13.42 10.57
CA ARG A 89 16.95 -12.40 9.82
C ARG A 89 18.43 -12.36 10.18
N SER A 90 18.79 -12.51 11.45
CA SER A 90 20.20 -12.47 11.88
C SER A 90 20.99 -13.67 11.34
N ARG A 91 20.39 -14.87 11.33
CA ARG A 91 20.97 -16.09 10.76
C ARG A 91 21.23 -15.99 9.25
N ILE A 92 20.26 -15.48 8.49
CA ILE A 92 20.37 -15.38 7.02
C ILE A 92 21.48 -14.39 6.60
N ASN A 93 21.71 -13.32 7.37
CA ASN A 93 22.79 -12.38 7.07
C ASN A 93 24.19 -12.98 7.26
N LEU A 94 24.36 -13.98 8.13
CA LEU A 94 25.64 -14.63 8.37
C LEU A 94 26.02 -15.66 7.30
N SER A 95 25.03 -16.30 6.66
CA SER A 95 25.30 -17.34 5.65
C SER A 95 25.63 -16.78 4.26
N LYS A 96 25.33 -15.50 4.00
CA LYS A 96 25.50 -14.88 2.68
C LYS A 96 26.78 -14.04 2.66
N LYS A 97 27.95 -14.71 2.58
CA LYS A 97 29.14 -14.08 1.98
C LYS A 97 28.76 -13.76 0.53
N GLU A 98 28.45 -12.49 0.26
CA GLU A 98 28.07 -12.00 -1.06
C GLU A 98 29.17 -12.32 -2.08
N GLY A 99 28.98 -13.38 -2.85
CA GLY A 99 29.74 -13.61 -4.07
C GLY A 99 29.53 -12.42 -4.99
N LYS A 100 30.63 -11.78 -5.40
CA LYS A 100 30.66 -10.69 -6.38
C LYS A 100 29.82 -11.10 -7.61
N VAL A 101 28.64 -10.51 -7.75
CA VAL A 101 27.82 -10.64 -8.95
C VAL A 101 28.49 -9.82 -10.04
N VAL A 102 29.20 -10.49 -10.94
CA VAL A 102 29.74 -9.89 -12.17
C VAL A 102 28.55 -9.41 -13.00
N LYS A 103 28.48 -8.10 -13.24
CA LYS A 103 27.48 -7.49 -14.13
C LYS A 103 27.79 -7.91 -15.57
N SER A 104 27.07 -8.91 -16.09
CA SER A 104 27.07 -9.20 -17.53
C SER A 104 26.18 -8.20 -18.29
N SER A 105 26.55 -7.87 -19.53
CA SER A 105 25.78 -6.99 -20.42
C SER A 105 24.37 -7.52 -20.75
N LEU A 106 24.18 -8.85 -20.69
CA LEU A 106 22.88 -9.51 -20.84
C LEU A 106 21.86 -9.04 -19.77
N ASN A 107 22.34 -8.74 -18.56
CA ASN A 107 21.47 -8.27 -17.48
C ASN A 107 20.84 -6.91 -17.79
N GLN A 108 21.49 -6.06 -18.59
CA GLN A 108 21.04 -4.69 -18.85
C GLN A 108 19.80 -4.62 -19.76
N MET A 109 19.67 -5.52 -20.74
CA MET A 109 18.49 -5.58 -21.62
C MET A 109 17.29 -6.22 -20.91
N LEU A 110 17.57 -7.21 -20.05
CA LEU A 110 16.60 -7.79 -19.13
C LEU A 110 16.08 -6.72 -18.14
N ASP A 111 16.97 -5.88 -17.62
CA ASP A 111 16.63 -4.78 -16.71
C ASP A 111 15.69 -3.76 -17.38
N LYS A 112 15.96 -3.35 -18.64
CA LYS A 112 15.08 -2.43 -19.38
C LYS A 112 13.66 -2.97 -19.56
N THR A 113 13.53 -4.25 -19.91
CA THR A 113 12.23 -4.92 -20.06
C THR A 113 11.50 -5.02 -18.73
N VAL A 114 12.22 -5.33 -17.66
CA VAL A 114 11.68 -5.39 -16.29
C VAL A 114 11.23 -4.02 -15.81
N GLU A 115 12.01 -2.97 -16.01
CA GLU A 115 11.65 -1.62 -15.60
C GLU A 115 10.36 -1.16 -16.27
N GLN A 116 10.17 -1.52 -17.54
CA GLN A 116 8.93 -1.25 -18.25
C GLN A 116 7.75 -2.00 -17.62
N LYS A 117 7.90 -3.30 -17.32
CA LYS A 117 6.88 -4.09 -16.59
C LYS A 117 6.55 -3.48 -15.22
N MET A 118 7.55 -3.01 -14.48
CA MET A 118 7.35 -2.35 -13.19
C MET A 118 6.50 -1.09 -13.33
N LYS A 119 6.80 -0.23 -14.32
CA LYS A 119 6.04 0.98 -14.61
C LYS A 119 4.60 0.67 -14.99
N GLU A 120 4.39 -0.32 -15.85
CA GLU A 120 3.05 -0.75 -16.27
C GLU A 120 2.21 -1.24 -15.09
N ILE A 121 2.79 -2.02 -14.19
CA ILE A 121 2.08 -2.46 -12.99
C ILE A 121 1.81 -1.31 -12.04
N LEU A 122 2.77 -0.40 -11.82
CA LEU A 122 2.56 0.77 -10.97
C LEU A 122 1.47 1.69 -11.53
N TYR A 123 1.39 1.85 -12.85
CA TYR A 123 0.33 2.64 -13.48
C TYR A 123 -1.03 1.95 -13.34
N TRP A 124 -1.10 0.65 -13.60
CA TRP A 124 -2.33 -0.12 -13.41
C TRP A 124 -2.80 -0.12 -11.95
N PHE A 125 -1.88 -0.33 -11.00
CA PHE A 125 -2.19 -0.40 -9.57
C PHE A 125 -2.72 0.95 -9.06
N ALA A 126 -2.16 2.07 -9.50
CA ALA A 126 -2.61 3.41 -9.11
C ALA A 126 -4.11 3.62 -9.38
N ASN A 127 -4.56 3.16 -10.55
CA ASN A 127 -5.93 3.30 -11.07
C ASN A 127 -6.88 2.16 -10.63
N SER A 128 -6.40 1.21 -9.84
CA SER A 128 -7.19 0.05 -9.41
C SER A 128 -8.05 0.34 -8.17
N THR A 129 -9.06 -0.50 -7.92
CA THR A 129 -9.92 -0.37 -6.74
C THR A 129 -9.17 -0.68 -5.44
N GLN A 130 -9.73 -0.27 -4.30
CA GLN A 130 -9.16 -0.59 -2.99
C GLN A 130 -9.08 -2.11 -2.74
N TRP A 131 -10.03 -2.90 -3.28
CA TRP A 131 -10.01 -4.36 -3.19
C TRP A 131 -8.81 -4.93 -3.95
N THR A 132 -8.58 -4.49 -5.19
CA THR A 132 -7.39 -4.91 -5.96
C THR A 132 -6.11 -4.50 -5.25
N LYS A 133 -6.04 -3.28 -4.71
CA LYS A 133 -4.87 -2.81 -3.97
C LYS A 133 -4.55 -3.71 -2.78
N ALA A 134 -5.55 -4.02 -1.95
CA ALA A 134 -5.38 -4.91 -0.81
C ALA A 134 -4.89 -6.31 -1.22
N ASN A 135 -5.56 -6.94 -2.19
CA ASN A 135 -5.21 -8.30 -2.58
C ASN A 135 -3.87 -8.38 -3.30
N TYR A 136 -3.58 -7.45 -4.20
CA TYR A 136 -2.31 -7.42 -4.92
C TYR A 136 -1.14 -7.18 -3.95
N THR A 137 -1.27 -6.21 -3.03
CA THR A 137 -0.20 -5.94 -2.04
C THR A 137 0.01 -7.14 -1.13
N LEU A 138 -1.05 -7.81 -0.67
CA LEU A 138 -0.91 -9.01 0.15
C LEU A 138 -0.13 -10.12 -0.58
N LEU A 139 -0.48 -10.40 -1.83
CA LEU A 139 0.20 -11.40 -2.66
C LEU A 139 1.64 -11.01 -2.97
N LEU A 140 1.92 -9.71 -3.17
CA LEU A 140 3.28 -9.21 -3.32
C LEU A 140 4.13 -9.43 -2.07
N LEU A 141 3.57 -9.18 -0.89
CA LEU A 141 4.27 -9.40 0.38
C LEU A 141 4.61 -10.89 0.59
N GLN A 142 3.76 -11.81 0.15
CA GLN A 142 4.08 -13.26 0.20
C GLN A 142 5.30 -13.66 -0.64
N MET A 143 5.63 -12.90 -1.68
CA MET A 143 6.81 -13.12 -2.52
C MET A 143 8.08 -12.43 -1.97
N CYS A 144 7.95 -11.60 -0.93
CA CYS A 144 9.05 -10.82 -0.39
C CYS A 144 9.92 -11.64 0.58
N ASN A 145 11.24 -11.49 0.45
CA ASN A 145 12.17 -12.00 1.46
C ASN A 145 12.05 -11.21 2.79
N PRO A 146 12.61 -11.71 3.90
CA PRO A 146 12.50 -11.04 5.21
C PRO A 146 13.04 -9.61 5.26
N LYS A 147 14.03 -9.24 4.42
CA LYS A 147 14.58 -7.87 4.34
C LYS A 147 13.59 -6.91 3.67
N LEU A 148 12.92 -7.36 2.62
CA LEU A 148 11.86 -6.61 1.94
C LEU A 148 10.64 -6.43 2.83
N LEU A 149 10.22 -7.47 3.56
CA LEU A 149 9.12 -7.38 4.53
C LEU A 149 9.40 -6.36 5.64
N LEU A 150 10.64 -6.32 6.14
CA LEU A 150 11.05 -5.30 7.10
C LEU A 150 10.98 -3.89 6.49
N THR A 151 11.42 -3.75 5.23
CA THR A 151 11.31 -2.48 4.51
C THR A 151 9.85 -2.07 4.35
N ALA A 152 8.95 -3.00 3.99
CA ALA A 152 7.52 -2.73 3.88
C ALA A 152 6.93 -2.23 5.21
N ALA A 153 7.25 -2.89 6.32
CA ALA A 153 6.78 -2.51 7.65
C ALA A 153 7.19 -1.07 8.00
N ASN A 154 8.45 -0.72 7.73
CA ASN A 154 8.96 0.63 7.96
C ASN A 154 8.28 1.68 7.08
N VAL A 155 8.09 1.37 5.79
CA VAL A 155 7.42 2.28 4.85
C VAL A 155 5.96 2.50 5.23
N ILE A 156 5.23 1.43 5.55
CA ILE A 156 3.82 1.52 5.97
C ILE A 156 3.69 2.36 7.24
N ARG A 157 4.56 2.16 8.24
CA ARG A 157 4.56 2.98 9.45
C ARG A 157 4.75 4.47 9.15
N VAL A 158 5.69 4.81 8.27
CA VAL A 158 5.92 6.20 7.86
C VAL A 158 4.73 6.78 7.09
N LEU A 159 4.14 6.00 6.18
CA LEU A 159 2.96 6.42 5.41
C LEU A 159 1.73 6.62 6.32
N PHE A 160 1.51 5.70 7.27
CA PHE A 160 0.43 5.80 8.25
C PHE A 160 0.53 7.07 9.07
N LEU A 161 1.70 7.31 9.70
CA LEU A 161 1.93 8.53 10.49
C LEU A 161 1.77 9.81 9.65
N ARG A 162 2.23 9.80 8.40
CA ARG A 162 2.03 10.94 7.50
C ARG A 162 0.55 11.20 7.25
N GLU A 163 -0.23 10.17 6.95
CA GLU A 163 -1.65 10.31 6.65
C GLU A 163 -2.47 10.73 7.87
N GLU A 164 -2.15 10.19 9.04
CA GLU A 164 -2.76 10.57 10.32
C GLU A 164 -2.50 12.05 10.65
N ASN A 165 -1.26 12.52 10.50
CA ASN A 165 -0.90 13.92 10.71
C ASN A 165 -1.62 14.86 9.71
N ASN A 166 -1.77 14.44 8.45
CA ASN A 166 -2.50 15.22 7.45
C ASN A 166 -3.99 15.40 7.82
N ILE A 167 -4.61 14.40 8.45
CA ILE A 167 -6.00 14.47 8.89
C ILE A 167 -6.13 15.39 10.12
N SER A 168 -5.25 15.21 11.12
CA SER A 168 -5.23 16.05 12.32
C SER A 168 -4.99 17.52 12.00
N GLY A 169 -4.03 17.83 11.12
CA GLY A 169 -3.75 19.20 10.68
C GLY A 169 -4.93 19.88 9.95
N LYS A 170 -5.73 19.12 9.18
CA LYS A 170 -6.95 19.64 8.54
C LYS A 170 -8.07 19.93 9.56
N GLN A 171 -8.18 19.14 10.63
CA GLN A 171 -9.17 19.39 11.69
C GLN A 171 -8.83 20.65 12.51
N GLY A 172 -7.55 20.85 12.84
CA GLY A 172 -7.11 22.07 13.52
C GLY A 172 -7.33 23.35 12.72
N HIS A 173 -7.25 23.28 11.38
CA HIS A 173 -7.51 24.43 10.51
C HIS A 173 -9.00 24.75 10.34
N ARG A 174 -9.89 23.75 10.41
CA ARG A 174 -11.35 23.94 10.37
C ARG A 174 -11.88 24.56 11.65
N GLN A 175 -11.38 24.13 12.81
CA GLN A 175 -11.76 24.69 14.11
C GLN A 175 -11.35 26.17 14.27
N ARG A 176 -10.27 26.61 13.61
CA ARG A 176 -9.83 28.02 13.65
C ARG A 176 -10.70 28.96 12.80
N LEU A 177 -11.45 28.44 11.82
CA LEU A 177 -12.37 29.22 10.98
C LEU A 177 -13.80 29.28 11.56
N GLU A 178 -14.13 28.42 12.52
CA GLU A 178 -15.43 28.36 13.22
C GLU A 178 -15.31 28.83 14.69
N GLY A 179 -14.43 29.79 14.98
CA GLY A 179 -14.40 30.48 16.27
C GLY A 179 -15.61 31.43 16.44
N PRO A 180 -16.13 31.63 17.66
CA PRO A 180 -17.34 32.43 17.86
C PRO A 180 -17.08 33.90 17.48
N ARG A 181 -17.90 34.45 16.57
CA ARG A 181 -17.94 35.89 16.34
C ARG A 181 -18.33 36.56 17.66
N ARG A 182 -17.49 37.46 18.17
CA ARG A 182 -17.86 38.34 19.28
C ARG A 182 -19.13 39.11 18.89
N PRO A 183 -20.11 39.27 19.80
CA PRO A 183 -21.21 40.19 19.54
C PRO A 183 -20.67 41.60 19.39
N GLU A 184 -21.03 42.25 18.28
CA GLU A 184 -20.74 43.66 18.00
C GLU A 184 -21.40 44.51 19.10
N GLY A 185 -20.55 45.08 19.96
CA GLY A 185 -20.97 46.02 20.99
C GLY A 185 -21.47 47.30 20.35
N LYS A 186 -22.69 47.69 20.74
CA LYS A 186 -23.35 48.94 20.39
C LYS A 186 -22.42 50.14 20.56
N ALA A 187 -22.48 51.04 19.58
CA ALA A 187 -21.83 52.33 19.59
C ALA A 187 -22.25 53.16 20.82
N SER A 188 -21.26 53.90 21.34
CA SER A 188 -21.36 55.28 21.83
C SER A 188 -22.59 55.64 22.66
N GLU A 189 -22.42 55.88 23.96
CA GLU A 189 -22.77 57.20 24.51
C GLU A 189 -22.24 57.44 25.94
N ILE A 190 -21.67 58.65 26.09
CA ILE A 190 -21.70 59.54 27.26
C ILE A 190 -20.54 59.38 28.29
N CYS A 191 -19.55 60.25 28.08
CA CYS A 191 -18.80 60.94 29.12
C CYS A 191 -19.72 61.69 30.10
N LYS A 192 -19.28 61.76 31.37
CA LYS A 192 -19.83 62.43 32.58
C LYS A 192 -20.28 61.36 33.59
N GLU A 193 -19.84 61.31 34.84
CA GLU A 193 -19.33 62.34 35.73
C GLU A 193 -18.62 61.69 36.95
N LEU A 194 -17.58 62.39 37.40
CA LEU A 194 -17.20 62.68 38.79
C LEU A 194 -16.66 61.58 39.72
N GLN A 195 -15.38 61.78 40.03
CA GLN A 195 -14.77 61.58 41.34
C GLN A 195 -15.56 62.33 42.44
N LEU A 196 -16.00 61.59 43.45
CA LEU A 196 -15.84 61.88 44.88
C LEU A 196 -16.10 60.59 45.67
#